data_AF-A0A7J8T2B2-F1
#
_entry.id   AF-A0A7J8T2B2-F1
#
_cell.length_a   1.000
_cell.length_b   1.000
_cell.length_c   1.000
_cell.angle_alpha   90.00
_cell.angle_beta   90.00
_cell.angle_gamma   90.00
#
_symmetry.space_group_name_H-M   'P 1'
#
loop_
_entity.id
_entity.type
_entity.pdbx_description
1 polymer ?
#
loop_
_entity_poly.entity_id
_entity_poly.type
_entity_poly.pdbx_seq_one_letter_code
_entity_poly.pdbx_strand_id
1 'polypeptide(L)'
;NGSKKFTKAQLNDDFCDCPDGTDEPGTSACPLGKFYCKNIGHAPSFLYSSRVNDGICGMICLRYHIDHFVIWIKRADCCDGSDEYDGKVKCPYTCHEAGKVAMESLKRKIEVYQEGVILRKVEIGLAKRAIAKDKAELSGLKNEREVVEKVVHQLE
;
A
#
# COMPACT_ATOMS: atom_id res chain seq x y z
N ASN A 1 -3.00 -5.59 27.54
CA ASN A 1 -3.83 -6.47 28.38
C ASN A 1 -4.18 -7.74 27.63
N GLY A 2 -3.28 -8.74 27.67
CA GLY A 2 -3.42 -10.01 26.93
C GLY A 2 -3.71 -11.20 27.84
N SER A 3 -4.93 -11.30 28.36
CA SER A 3 -5.31 -12.44 29.19
C SER A 3 -6.82 -12.73 29.16
N LYS A 4 -7.42 -12.82 27.98
CA LYS A 4 -8.66 -13.59 27.84
C LYS A 4 -8.27 -14.96 27.31
N LYS A 5 -8.46 -15.98 28.15
CA LYS A 5 -8.26 -17.38 27.79
C LYS A 5 -9.61 -17.91 27.34
N PHE A 6 -9.70 -18.41 26.13
CA PHE A 6 -10.85 -19.16 25.62
C PHE A 6 -10.47 -20.64 25.48
N THR A 7 -11.45 -21.52 25.53
CA THR A 7 -11.24 -22.96 25.32
C THR A 7 -11.12 -23.26 23.83
N LYS A 8 -10.55 -24.42 23.47
CA LYS A 8 -10.49 -24.85 22.06
C LYS A 8 -11.88 -24.99 21.41
N ALA A 9 -12.92 -25.20 22.21
CA ALA A 9 -14.29 -25.30 21.72
C ALA A 9 -14.87 -23.93 21.31
N GLN A 10 -14.34 -22.85 21.87
CA GLN A 10 -14.73 -21.46 21.62
C GLN A 10 -13.87 -20.81 20.52
N LEU A 11 -13.33 -21.61 19.61
CA LEU A 11 -12.48 -21.13 18.52
C LEU A 11 -13.19 -21.43 17.21
N ASN A 12 -13.62 -20.38 16.51
CA ASN A 12 -14.47 -20.47 15.31
C ASN A 12 -15.77 -21.23 15.58
N ASP A 13 -16.45 -20.90 16.66
CA ASP A 13 -17.74 -21.49 17.05
C ASP A 13 -18.94 -20.63 16.65
N ASP A 14 -18.72 -19.62 15.81
CA ASP A 14 -19.70 -18.62 15.37
C ASP A 14 -20.26 -17.76 16.52
N PHE A 15 -19.53 -17.66 17.65
CA PHE A 15 -19.88 -16.79 18.76
C PHE A 15 -18.69 -15.91 19.20
N CYS A 16 -18.95 -14.62 19.46
CA CYS A 16 -17.89 -13.69 19.85
C CYS A 16 -17.69 -13.61 21.36
N ASP A 17 -16.80 -14.42 21.90
CA ASP A 17 -16.37 -14.46 23.30
C ASP A 17 -15.30 -13.41 23.63
N CYS A 18 -14.43 -13.09 22.66
CA CYS A 18 -13.33 -12.17 22.87
C CYS A 18 -13.60 -10.75 22.31
N PRO A 19 -13.30 -9.69 23.07
CA PRO A 19 -13.56 -8.30 22.67
C PRO A 19 -12.60 -7.83 21.57
N ASP A 20 -11.47 -8.52 21.40
CA ASP A 20 -10.53 -8.32 20.30
C ASP A 20 -10.81 -9.23 19.09
N GLY A 21 -11.78 -10.16 19.20
CA GLY A 21 -12.19 -11.07 18.14
C GLY A 21 -11.15 -12.13 17.76
N THR A 22 -10.22 -12.45 18.67
CA THR A 22 -9.14 -13.42 18.43
C THR A 22 -9.59 -14.88 18.43
N ASP A 23 -10.76 -15.14 18.99
CA ASP A 23 -11.49 -16.40 19.03
C ASP A 23 -12.17 -16.75 17.70
N GLU A 24 -12.51 -15.74 16.88
CA GLU A 24 -13.25 -15.94 15.63
C GLU A 24 -12.46 -15.48 14.37
N PRO A 25 -11.22 -15.98 14.13
CA PRO A 25 -10.44 -15.63 12.94
C PRO A 25 -10.98 -16.20 11.63
N GLY A 26 -11.83 -17.23 11.71
CA GLY A 26 -12.37 -18.01 10.60
C GLY A 26 -13.84 -17.77 10.31
N THR A 27 -14.54 -16.95 11.11
CA THR A 27 -15.99 -16.72 11.00
C THR A 27 -16.31 -15.21 10.93
N SER A 28 -17.60 -14.89 10.81
CA SER A 28 -18.11 -13.51 10.83
C SER A 28 -18.59 -13.03 12.20
N ALA A 29 -18.43 -13.82 13.27
CA ALA A 29 -19.11 -13.59 14.55
C ALA A 29 -18.64 -12.34 15.31
N CYS A 30 -17.36 -11.96 15.19
CA CYS A 30 -16.81 -10.81 15.90
C CYS A 30 -16.76 -9.53 15.04
N PRO A 31 -17.33 -8.39 15.48
CA PRO A 31 -17.44 -7.18 14.65
C PRO A 31 -16.09 -6.50 14.31
N LEU A 32 -15.07 -6.69 15.16
CA LEU A 32 -13.71 -6.21 14.92
C LEU A 32 -12.78 -7.31 14.38
N GLY A 33 -13.32 -8.52 14.18
CA GLY A 33 -12.59 -9.67 13.67
C GLY A 33 -12.07 -9.43 12.26
N LYS A 34 -10.96 -10.09 11.94
CA LYS A 34 -10.38 -10.06 10.60
C LYS A 34 -10.13 -11.47 10.11
N PHE A 35 -10.60 -11.75 8.90
CA PHE A 35 -10.40 -13.01 8.22
C PHE A 35 -9.13 -12.95 7.36
N TYR A 36 -8.34 -14.01 7.36
CA TYR A 36 -7.10 -14.08 6.58
C TYR A 36 -7.29 -14.87 5.28
N CYS A 37 -7.19 -14.18 4.15
CA CYS A 37 -7.13 -14.80 2.84
C CYS A 37 -5.69 -15.19 2.52
N LYS A 38 -5.44 -16.48 2.27
CA LYS A 38 -4.11 -16.97 1.88
C LYS A 38 -3.75 -16.51 0.46
N ASN A 39 -4.73 -16.49 -0.45
CA ASN A 39 -4.61 -16.00 -1.82
C ASN A 39 -3.37 -16.57 -2.55
N ILE A 40 -3.20 -17.89 -2.56
CA ILE A 40 -2.03 -18.51 -3.20
C ILE A 40 -1.92 -18.03 -4.65
N GLY A 41 -0.73 -17.64 -5.11
CA GLY A 41 -0.53 -17.06 -6.44
C GLY A 41 -0.83 -15.56 -6.55
N HIS A 42 -1.37 -14.94 -5.50
CA HIS A 42 -1.50 -13.50 -5.33
C HIS A 42 -0.96 -13.07 -3.94
N ALA A 43 -1.09 -11.79 -3.60
CA ALA A 43 -0.73 -11.30 -2.27
C ALA A 43 -1.79 -11.74 -1.24
N PRO A 44 -1.39 -12.23 -0.05
CA PRO A 44 -2.33 -12.50 1.04
C PRO A 44 -2.98 -11.19 1.51
N SER A 45 -4.20 -11.29 2.02
CA SER A 45 -4.98 -10.12 2.45
C SER A 45 -5.80 -10.42 3.69
N PHE A 46 -6.20 -9.36 4.39
CA PHE A 46 -7.16 -9.45 5.49
C PHE A 46 -8.48 -8.82 5.07
N LEU A 47 -9.58 -9.48 5.42
CA LEU A 47 -10.95 -8.96 5.27
C LEU A 47 -11.54 -8.67 6.63
N TYR A 48 -12.56 -7.81 6.65
CA TYR A 48 -13.40 -7.68 7.83
C TYR A 48 -14.28 -8.93 7.96
N SER A 49 -14.45 -9.42 9.18
CA SER A 49 -15.32 -10.55 9.52
C SER A 49 -16.72 -10.44 8.92
N SER A 50 -17.26 -9.22 8.81
CA SER A 50 -18.57 -8.94 8.21
C SER A 50 -18.72 -9.38 6.74
N ARG A 51 -17.64 -9.79 6.09
CA ARG A 51 -17.61 -10.28 4.69
C ARG A 51 -17.37 -11.79 4.58
N VAL A 52 -17.32 -12.50 5.70
CA VAL A 52 -17.21 -13.96 5.70
C VAL A 52 -18.61 -14.54 5.63
N ASN A 53 -18.86 -15.39 4.63
CA ASN A 53 -20.19 -15.98 4.34
C ASN A 53 -21.30 -14.93 4.19
N ASP A 54 -21.01 -13.78 3.58
CA ASP A 54 -22.00 -12.74 3.28
C ASP A 54 -22.72 -12.97 1.94
N GLY A 55 -22.34 -14.02 1.20
CA GLY A 55 -22.91 -14.43 -0.08
C GLY A 55 -22.33 -13.64 -1.27
N ILE A 56 -21.25 -12.88 -1.08
CA ILE A 56 -20.65 -12.03 -2.11
C ILE A 56 -19.22 -12.51 -2.37
N CYS A 57 -18.99 -13.09 -3.54
CA CYS A 57 -17.62 -13.36 -3.97
C CYS A 57 -16.89 -12.06 -4.36
N GLY A 58 -15.65 -11.94 -3.91
CA GLY A 58 -14.72 -10.84 -4.15
C GLY A 58 -14.24 -10.66 -5.59
N MET A 59 -15.17 -10.54 -6.54
CA MET A 59 -15.00 -9.89 -7.84
C MET A 59 -16.36 -9.63 -8.52
N ILE A 60 -17.43 -9.44 -7.74
CA ILE A 60 -18.72 -9.05 -8.31
C ILE A 60 -18.67 -7.57 -8.73
N CYS A 61 -18.56 -7.35 -10.04
CA CYS A 61 -19.01 -6.11 -10.66
C CYS A 61 -20.52 -6.04 -10.49
N LEU A 62 -21.01 -5.41 -9.42
CA LEU A 62 -22.42 -5.02 -9.39
C LEU A 62 -22.60 -3.99 -10.50
N ARG A 63 -23.21 -4.44 -11.60
CA ARG A 63 -23.61 -3.58 -12.71
C ARG A 63 -24.81 -2.75 -12.24
N TYR A 64 -24.56 -1.68 -11.49
CA TYR A 64 -25.59 -0.68 -11.25
C TYR A 64 -25.82 0.10 -12.54
N HIS A 65 -26.97 -0.12 -13.16
CA HIS A 65 -27.48 0.76 -14.21
C HIS A 65 -28.22 1.92 -13.56
N ILE A 66 -27.50 3.02 -13.34
CA ILE A 66 -28.10 4.34 -13.20
C ILE A 66 -27.49 5.16 -14.34
N ASP A 67 -28.32 5.51 -15.33
CA ASP A 67 -28.04 6.50 -16.38
C ASP A 67 -26.67 6.39 -17.06
N HIS A 68 -26.36 5.22 -17.63
CA HIS A 68 -25.17 4.97 -18.47
C HIS A 68 -23.80 5.08 -17.75
N PHE A 69 -23.73 5.28 -16.44
CA PHE A 69 -22.48 5.33 -15.71
C PHE A 69 -22.18 3.97 -15.05
N VAL A 70 -21.14 3.28 -15.52
CA VAL A 70 -20.68 2.02 -14.89
C VAL A 70 -19.84 2.39 -13.67
N ILE A 71 -20.46 2.38 -12.49
CA ILE A 71 -19.73 2.50 -11.22
C ILE A 71 -19.11 1.14 -10.89
N TRP A 72 -17.80 1.02 -11.10
CA TRP A 72 -17.04 -0.14 -10.66
C TRP A 72 -16.79 -0.05 -9.14
N ILE A 73 -17.69 -0.60 -8.33
CA ILE A 73 -17.39 -0.81 -6.91
C ILE A 73 -16.48 -2.04 -6.83
N LYS A 74 -15.16 -1.82 -6.78
CA LYS A 74 -14.21 -2.88 -6.48
C LYS A 74 -14.34 -3.28 -5.01
N ARG A 75 -15.17 -4.28 -4.72
CA ARG A 75 -15.04 -5.07 -3.49
C ARG A 75 -14.00 -6.15 -3.74
N ALA A 76 -12.95 -6.11 -2.94
CA ALA A 76 -11.92 -7.14 -2.93
C ALA A 76 -12.18 -8.00 -1.71
N ASP A 77 -12.76 -9.17 -1.93
CA ASP A 77 -12.79 -10.26 -0.97
C ASP A 77 -11.74 -11.31 -1.38
N CYS A 78 -11.75 -12.53 -0.85
CA CYS A 78 -10.63 -13.43 -1.10
C CYS A 78 -10.66 -13.91 -2.56
N CYS A 79 -9.55 -13.74 -3.29
CA CYS A 79 -9.47 -14.21 -4.68
C CYS A 79 -9.46 -15.74 -4.79
N ASP A 80 -9.19 -16.43 -3.67
CA ASP A 80 -9.24 -17.88 -3.56
C ASP A 80 -10.63 -18.40 -3.17
N GLY A 81 -11.59 -17.49 -2.90
CA GLY A 81 -12.96 -17.81 -2.51
C GLY A 81 -13.09 -18.41 -1.11
N SER A 82 -12.05 -18.32 -0.28
CA SER A 82 -12.05 -18.92 1.07
C SER A 82 -12.93 -18.20 2.08
N ASP A 83 -13.41 -17.01 1.75
CA ASP A 83 -14.37 -16.22 2.51
C ASP A 83 -15.80 -16.79 2.49
N GLU A 84 -16.17 -17.55 1.46
CA GLU A 84 -17.51 -18.14 1.27
C GLU A 84 -17.45 -19.66 1.33
N TYR A 85 -17.29 -20.22 2.53
CA TYR A 85 -17.07 -21.65 2.77
C TYR A 85 -18.34 -22.41 3.19
N ASP A 86 -19.44 -21.73 3.49
CA ASP A 86 -20.69 -22.35 3.96
C ASP A 86 -21.48 -23.10 2.86
N GLY A 87 -21.04 -23.00 1.61
CA GLY A 87 -21.62 -23.69 0.46
C GLY A 87 -22.87 -23.03 -0.14
N LYS A 88 -23.32 -21.87 0.36
CA LYS A 88 -24.45 -21.13 -0.21
C LYS A 88 -24.11 -20.53 -1.57
N VAL A 89 -22.86 -20.12 -1.76
CA VAL A 89 -22.32 -19.57 -3.01
C VAL A 89 -21.05 -20.33 -3.38
N LYS A 90 -20.77 -20.46 -4.69
CA LYS A 90 -19.51 -21.04 -5.19
C LYS A 90 -18.64 -19.94 -5.78
N CYS A 91 -17.62 -19.52 -5.05
CA CYS A 91 -16.68 -18.52 -5.52
C CYS A 91 -15.59 -19.13 -6.42
N PRO A 92 -15.33 -18.57 -7.62
CA PRO A 92 -14.27 -19.04 -8.48
C PRO A 92 -12.90 -18.59 -7.97
N TYR A 93 -11.90 -19.45 -8.14
CA TYR A 93 -10.52 -19.09 -7.87
C TYR A 93 -9.98 -18.15 -8.97
N THR A 94 -9.58 -16.93 -8.61
CA THR A 94 -9.09 -15.88 -9.52
C THR A 94 -7.68 -15.38 -9.17
N CYS A 95 -7.04 -15.92 -8.12
CA CYS A 95 -5.74 -15.43 -7.65
C CYS A 95 -4.63 -15.48 -8.69
N HIS A 96 -4.61 -16.46 -9.59
CA HIS A 96 -3.56 -16.55 -10.60
C HIS A 96 -3.59 -15.37 -11.57
N GLU A 97 -4.77 -14.99 -12.03
CA GLU A 97 -4.95 -13.85 -12.95
C GLU A 97 -4.67 -12.53 -12.23
N ALA A 98 -5.24 -12.34 -11.02
CA ALA A 98 -4.98 -11.18 -10.20
C ALA A 98 -3.47 -11.04 -9.85
N GLY A 99 -2.81 -12.15 -9.55
CA GLY A 99 -1.38 -12.26 -9.32
C GLY A 99 -0.55 -11.85 -10.54
N LYS A 100 -0.89 -12.35 -11.72
CA LYS A 100 -0.21 -11.98 -12.98
C LYS A 100 -0.31 -10.48 -13.24
N VAL A 101 -1.52 -9.90 -13.13
CA VAL A 101 -1.74 -8.46 -13.33
C VAL A 101 -0.96 -7.63 -12.30
N ALA A 102 -0.97 -8.04 -11.03
CA ALA A 102 -0.22 -7.37 -9.97
C ALA A 102 1.30 -7.42 -10.21
N MET A 103 1.82 -8.57 -10.66
CA MET A 103 3.22 -8.76 -10.99
C MET A 103 3.66 -7.87 -12.16
N GLU A 104 2.88 -7.81 -13.23
CA GLU A 104 3.14 -6.93 -14.39
C GLU A 104 3.12 -5.45 -13.99
N SER A 105 2.17 -5.04 -13.13
CA SER A 105 2.12 -3.69 -12.59
C SER A 105 3.35 -3.36 -11.74
N LEU A 106 3.79 -4.30 -10.89
CA LEU A 106 4.95 -4.12 -10.03
C LEU A 106 6.24 -4.01 -10.86
N LYS A 107 6.42 -4.85 -11.89
CA LYS A 107 7.56 -4.76 -12.82
C LYS A 107 7.69 -3.38 -13.45
N ARG A 108 6.60 -2.85 -14.01
CA ARG A 108 6.57 -1.48 -14.57
C ARG A 108 6.96 -0.41 -13.54
N LYS A 109 6.47 -0.52 -12.31
CA LYS A 109 6.83 0.43 -11.23
C LYS A 109 8.32 0.34 -10.86
N ILE A 110 8.89 -0.87 -10.85
CA ILE A 110 10.31 -1.09 -10.58
C ILE A 110 11.17 -0.47 -11.69
N GLU A 111 10.81 -0.68 -12.95
CA GLU A 111 11.51 -0.11 -14.12
C GLU A 111 11.55 1.42 -14.05
N VAL A 112 10.38 2.07 -13.88
CA VAL A 112 10.28 3.53 -13.74
C VAL A 112 11.07 4.04 -12.54
N TYR A 113 11.03 3.31 -11.42
CA TYR A 113 11.81 3.69 -10.23
C TYR A 113 13.31 3.62 -10.48
N GLN A 114 13.80 2.56 -11.14
CA GLN A 114 15.22 2.40 -11.46
C GLN A 114 15.73 3.50 -12.39
N GLU A 115 14.96 3.84 -13.42
CA GLU A 115 15.25 4.98 -14.30
C GLU A 115 15.35 6.29 -13.50
N GLY A 116 14.37 6.54 -12.61
CA GLY A 116 14.37 7.71 -11.74
C GLY A 116 15.57 7.77 -10.79
N VAL A 117 16.05 6.62 -10.27
CA VAL A 117 17.24 6.55 -9.42
C VAL A 117 18.51 6.92 -10.20
N ILE A 118 18.64 6.48 -11.45
CA ILE A 118 19.80 6.80 -12.30
C ILE A 118 19.84 8.30 -12.59
N LEU A 119 18.72 8.88 -13.01
CA LEU A 119 18.61 10.32 -13.27
C LEU A 119 18.93 11.14 -12.03
N ARG A 120 18.33 10.79 -10.88
CA ARG A 120 18.60 11.47 -9.61
C ARG A 120 20.08 11.46 -9.24
N LYS A 121 20.81 10.36 -9.51
CA LYS A 121 22.25 10.28 -9.23
C LYS A 121 23.07 11.26 -10.08
N VAL A 122 22.72 11.41 -11.36
CA VAL A 122 23.37 12.36 -12.28
C VAL A 122 23.11 13.80 -11.81
N GLU A 123 21.85 14.14 -11.54
CA GLU A 123 21.44 15.48 -11.10
C GLU A 123 22.09 15.87 -9.77
N ILE A 124 22.16 14.95 -8.79
CA ILE A 124 22.89 15.19 -7.54
C ILE A 124 24.38 15.50 -7.82
N GLY A 125 24.99 14.80 -8.78
CA GLY A 125 26.37 15.06 -9.18
C GLY A 125 26.57 16.43 -9.83
N LEU A 126 25.65 16.84 -10.71
CA LEU A 126 25.65 18.16 -11.35
C LEU A 126 25.44 19.27 -10.34
N ALA A 127 24.44 19.15 -9.46
CA ALA A 127 24.16 20.11 -8.41
C ALA A 127 25.36 20.31 -7.48
N LYS A 128 26.04 19.23 -7.07
CA LYS A 128 27.27 19.33 -6.26
C LYS A 128 28.38 20.13 -6.95
N ARG A 129 28.57 19.93 -8.26
CA ARG A 129 29.57 20.69 -9.04
C ARG A 129 29.20 22.15 -9.17
N ALA A 130 27.93 22.46 -9.45
CA ALA A 130 27.44 23.84 -9.53
C ALA A 130 27.64 24.57 -8.20
N ILE A 131 27.21 23.96 -7.09
CA ILE A 131 27.41 24.53 -5.74
C ILE A 131 28.88 24.79 -5.44
N ALA A 132 29.79 23.89 -5.84
CA ALA A 132 31.22 24.08 -5.64
C ALA A 132 31.78 25.26 -6.46
N LYS A 133 31.32 25.42 -7.71
CA LYS A 133 31.71 26.54 -8.58
C LYS A 133 31.20 27.87 -8.01
N ASP A 134 29.90 27.95 -7.68
CA ASP A 134 29.28 29.15 -7.15
C ASP A 134 29.92 29.57 -5.81
N LYS A 135 30.28 28.60 -4.97
CA LYS A 135 31.01 28.85 -3.72
C LYS A 135 32.41 29.42 -3.96
N ALA A 136 33.13 28.93 -4.98
CA ALA A 136 34.45 29.45 -5.34
C ALA A 136 34.35 30.89 -5.87
N GLU A 137 33.40 31.16 -6.79
CA GLU A 137 33.15 32.49 -7.34
C GLU A 137 32.74 33.50 -6.25
N LEU A 138 31.84 33.09 -5.34
CA LEU A 138 31.44 33.92 -4.20
C LEU A 138 32.62 34.25 -3.28
N SER A 139 33.57 33.33 -3.09
CA SER A 139 34.76 33.61 -2.28
C SER A 139 35.70 34.61 -2.97
N GLY A 140 35.84 34.55 -4.29
CA GLY A 140 36.60 35.53 -5.07
C GLY A 140 36.00 36.93 -4.99
N LEU A 141 34.70 37.06 -5.25
CA LEU A 141 33.97 38.34 -5.17
C LEU A 141 34.01 38.95 -3.77
N LYS A 142 33.98 38.12 -2.70
CA LYS A 142 34.15 38.61 -1.32
C LYS A 142 35.52 39.23 -1.08
N ASN A 143 36.58 38.61 -1.58
CA ASN A 143 37.93 39.15 -1.46
C ASN A 143 38.08 40.45 -2.26
N GLU A 144 37.57 40.49 -3.50
CA GLU A 144 37.57 41.71 -4.32
C GLU A 144 36.82 42.85 -3.65
N ARG A 145 35.63 42.57 -3.10
CA ARG A 145 34.86 43.54 -2.33
C ARG A 145 35.66 44.10 -1.15
N GLU A 146 36.36 43.26 -0.39
CA GLU A 146 37.16 43.71 0.75
C GLU A 146 38.32 44.62 0.32
N VAL A 147 38.95 44.33 -0.83
CA VAL A 147 40.00 45.20 -1.41
C VAL A 147 39.41 46.56 -1.80
N VAL A 148 38.27 46.57 -2.49
CA VAL A 148 37.60 47.81 -2.92
C VAL A 148 37.15 48.64 -1.71
N GLU A 149 36.56 48.03 -0.69
CA GLU A 149 36.15 48.71 0.55
C GLU A 149 37.36 49.39 1.25
N LYS A 150 38.52 48.73 1.29
CA LYS A 150 39.75 49.33 1.83
C LYS A 150 40.23 50.53 1.03
N VAL A 151 40.17 50.46 -0.31
CA VAL A 151 40.58 51.58 -1.18
C VAL A 151 39.64 52.78 -1.03
N VAL A 152 38.33 52.55 -0.94
CA VAL A 152 37.35 53.62 -0.72
C VAL A 152 37.62 54.34 0.60
N HIS A 153 37.85 53.60 1.69
CA HIS A 153 38.15 54.20 3.00
C HIS A 153 39.46 55.02 2.99
N GLN A 154 40.43 54.70 2.13
CA GLN A 154 41.66 55.50 2.00
C GLN A 154 41.48 56.82 1.23
N LEU A 155 40.37 56.96 0.50
CA LEU A 155 40.05 58.13 -0.32
C LEU A 155 39.03 59.08 0.35
N GLU A 156 38.45 58.68 1.48
CA GLU A 156 37.61 59.48 2.38
C GLU A 156 38.45 60.13 3.49
#